data_AF-A0A2H5ZCM8-F1
#
_entry.id   AF-A0A2H5ZCM8-F1
#
_cell.length_a   1.000
_cell.length_b   1.000
_cell.length_c   1.000
_cell.angle_alpha   90.00
_cell.angle_beta   90.00
_cell.angle_gamma   90.00
#
_symmetry.space_group_name_H-M   'P 1'
#
loop_
_entity.id
_entity.type
_entity.pdbx_description
1 polymer ?
#
loop_
_entity_poly.entity_id
_entity_poly.type
_entity_poly.pdbx_seq_one_letter_code
_entity_poly.pdbx_strand_id
1 'polypeptide(L)' 'MTTLTELGNIKRCRRCGQRYDWRKSPSSTLKMTYCSSLCERADLGFTLEALLKFEPKQAREETPATVE' A
#
# COMPACT_ATOMS: atom_id res chain seq x y z
N MET A 1 32.75 3.71 -14.45
CA MET A 1 32.63 5.15 -14.15
C MET A 1 31.18 5.42 -13.76
N THR A 2 30.84 5.27 -12.47
CA THR A 2 29.49 5.54 -11.95
C THR A 2 29.39 7.04 -11.72
N THR A 3 28.54 7.71 -12.48
CA THR A 3 28.37 9.16 -12.51
C THR A 3 27.95 9.68 -11.13
N LEU A 4 28.74 10.61 -10.59
CA LEU A 4 28.58 11.25 -9.27
C LEU A 4 27.32 12.14 -9.14
N THR A 5 26.49 12.22 -10.18
CA THR A 5 25.44 13.25 -10.32
C THR A 5 24.03 12.83 -9.85
N GLU A 6 23.80 11.57 -9.46
CA GLU A 6 22.43 11.01 -9.36
C GLU A 6 22.06 10.40 -7.99
N LEU A 7 22.69 10.83 -6.90
CA LEU A 7 22.31 10.39 -5.55
C LEU A 7 21.06 11.12 -5.00
N GLY A 8 20.70 12.29 -5.54
CA GLY A 8 19.53 13.06 -5.07
C GLY A 8 18.19 12.37 -5.34
N ASN A 9 18.14 11.51 -6.34
CA ASN A 9 16.98 10.70 -6.71
C ASN A 9 16.92 9.34 -5.98
N ILE A 10 17.95 8.99 -5.20
CA ILE A 10 17.94 7.76 -4.39
C ILE A 10 17.38 8.06 -2.99
N LYS A 11 16.29 7.40 -2.63
CA LYS A 11 15.65 7.49 -1.31
C LYS A 11 15.62 6.14 -0.60
N ARG A 12 15.30 6.12 0.70
CA ARG A 12 15.03 4.89 1.45
C ARG A 12 13.53 4.68 1.61
N CYS A 13 13.06 3.48 1.31
CA CYS A 13 11.66 3.12 1.50
C CYS A 13 11.31 3.09 2.99
N ARG A 14 10.20 3.74 3.38
CA ARG A 14 9.76 3.78 4.78
C ARG A 14 9.39 2.39 5.34
N ARG A 15 8.83 1.51 4.50
CA ARG A 15 8.38 0.16 4.89
C ARG A 15 9.53 -0.84 4.99
N CYS A 16 10.31 -1.00 3.91
CA CYS A 16 11.32 -2.07 3.81
C CYS A 16 12.78 -1.59 3.95
N GLY A 17 13.01 -0.28 4.06
CA GLY A 17 14.34 0.30 4.26
C GLY A 17 15.26 0.31 3.04
N GLN A 18 14.87 -0.33 1.93
CA GLN A 18 15.71 -0.42 0.72
C GLN A 18 15.94 0.94 0.06
N ARG A 19 17.14 1.11 -0.51
CA ARG A 19 17.47 2.26 -1.36
C ARG A 19 16.84 2.08 -2.73
N TYR A 20 16.19 3.11 -3.26
CA TYR A 20 15.50 3.04 -4.53
C TYR A 20 15.49 4.40 -5.23
N ASP A 21 15.39 4.40 -6.56
CA ASP A 21 15.20 5.61 -7.36
C ASP A 21 13.73 6.02 -7.38
N TRP A 22 13.39 7.16 -6.78
CA TRP A 22 11.99 7.61 -6.69
C TRP A 22 11.37 7.91 -8.04
N ARG A 23 12.18 8.22 -9.08
CA ARG A 23 11.69 8.48 -10.44
C ARG A 23 11.20 7.21 -11.14
N LYS A 24 11.69 6.05 -10.68
CA LYS A 24 11.35 4.71 -11.20
C LYS A 24 10.39 3.93 -10.30
N SER A 25 10.02 4.48 -9.14
CA SER A 25 9.14 3.79 -8.21
C SER A 25 7.73 3.66 -8.80
N PRO A 26 7.14 2.45 -8.81
CA PRO A 26 5.77 2.22 -9.25
C PRO A 26 4.72 2.60 -8.19
N SER A 27 5.12 3.19 -7.05
CA SER A 27 4.18 3.81 -6.11
C SER A 27 3.44 4.96 -6.81
N SER A 28 2.11 4.98 -6.70
CA SER A 28 1.27 5.86 -7.50
C SER A 28 1.31 7.31 -6.99
N THR A 29 1.14 7.49 -5.68
CA THR A 29 1.05 8.82 -5.06
C THR A 29 2.28 9.13 -4.20
N LEU A 30 2.90 8.10 -3.63
CA LEU A 30 3.93 8.22 -2.59
C LEU A 30 5.31 7.71 -3.05
N LYS A 31 5.64 7.93 -4.33
CA LYS A 31 6.92 7.49 -4.94
C LYS A 31 8.18 8.00 -4.25
N MET A 32 8.12 9.12 -3.53
CA MET A 32 9.26 9.60 -2.73
C MET A 32 9.33 9.02 -1.31
N THR A 33 8.39 8.16 -0.93
CA THR A 33 8.30 7.49 0.38
C THR A 33 8.41 5.97 0.28
N TYR A 34 7.83 5.37 -0.78
CA TYR A 34 7.80 3.93 -1.00
C TYR A 34 8.46 3.53 -2.31
N CYS A 35 9.14 2.38 -2.28
CA CYS A 35 9.79 1.80 -3.45
C CYS A 35 8.84 1.05 -4.39
N SER A 36 7.60 0.77 -3.97
CA SER A 36 6.60 0.07 -4.79
C SER A 36 5.18 0.34 -4.30
N SER A 37 4.19 0.08 -5.16
CA SER A 37 2.77 0.15 -4.79
C SER A 37 2.42 -0.88 -3.70
N LEU A 38 3.16 -1.98 -3.59
CA LEU A 38 2.97 -2.96 -2.51
C LEU A 38 3.33 -2.36 -1.14
N CYS A 39 4.48 -1.71 -1.02
CA CYS A 39 4.89 -1.05 0.21
C CYS A 39 3.95 0.10 0.59
N GLU A 40 3.47 0.85 -0.41
CA GLU A 40 2.49 1.92 -0.23
C GLU A 40 1.17 1.38 0.33
N ARG A 41 0.57 0.37 -0.31
CA ARG A 41 -0.69 -0.23 0.12
C ARG A 41 -0.57 -0.88 1.51
N ALA A 42 0.55 -1.52 1.79
CA ALA A 42 0.77 -2.19 3.07
C ALA A 42 0.88 -1.21 4.25
N ASP A 43 1.43 0.00 4.04
CA ASP A 43 1.48 1.04 5.08
C ASP A 43 0.17 1.84 5.20
N LEU A 44 -0.56 2.02 4.10
CA LEU A 44 -1.86 2.71 4.11
C LEU A 44 -3.01 1.83 4.63
N GLY A 45 -2.82 0.51 4.68
CA GLY A 45 -3.78 -0.45 5.25
C GLY A 45 -4.91 -0.82 4.29
N PHE A 46 -5.74 0.15 3.90
CA PHE A 46 -6.92 -0.03 3.07
C PHE A 46 -6.96 1.04 1.99
N THR A 47 -6.93 0.65 0.72
CA THR A 47 -7.15 1.59 -0.36
C THR A 47 -8.64 1.74 -0.63
N LEU A 48 -9.07 2.91 -1.10
CA LEU A 48 -10.47 3.16 -1.47
C LEU A 48 -10.95 2.11 -2.49
N GLU A 49 -10.09 1.67 -3.41
CA GLU A 49 -10.41 0.64 -4.38
C GLU A 49 -10.67 -0.73 -3.75
N ALA A 50 -10.02 -1.05 -2.62
CA ALA A 50 -10.28 -2.28 -1.89
C ALA A 50 -11.65 -2.23 -1.18
N LEU A 51 -12.02 -1.06 -0.63
CA LEU A 51 -13.34 -0.84 -0.04
C LEU A 51 -14.45 -0.91 -1.09
N LEU A 52 -14.25 -0.28 -2.26
CA LEU A 52 -15.23 -0.29 -3.36
C LEU A 52 -15.43 -1.68 -3.96
N LYS A 53 -14.41 -2.54 -3.94
CA LYS A 53 -14.51 -3.95 -4.36
C LYS A 53 -15.08 -4.87 -3.28
N PHE A 54 -15.22 -4.38 -2.05
CA PHE A 54 -15.74 -5.20 -0.97
C PHE A 54 -17.26 -5.29 -1.12
N GLU A 55 -17.74 -6.39 -1.68
CA GLU A 55 -19.16 -6.73 -1.62
C GLU A 55 -19.46 -7.17 -0.18
N PRO A 56 -20.31 -6.44 0.57
CA PRO A 56 -20.69 -6.88 1.91
C PRO A 56 -21.45 -8.20 1.78
N LYS A 57 -20.83 -9.30 2.20
CA LYS A 57 -21.56 -10.54 2.48
C LYS A 57 -22.50 -10.21 3.62
N GLN A 58 -23.80 -10.18 3.33
CA GLN A 58 -24.82 -9.94 4.35
C GLN A 58 -24.59 -10.94 5.49
N ALA A 59 -24.33 -10.41 6.69
CA ALA A 59 -24.29 -11.21 7.89
C ALA A 59 -25.63 -11.93 7.95
N ARG A 60 -25.60 -13.26 7.88
CA ARG A 60 -26.77 -14.09 8.08
C ARG A 60 -27.25 -13.76 9.49
N GLU A 61 -28.39 -13.08 9.59
CA GLU A 61 -29.05 -12.78 10.85
C GLU A 61 -29.48 -14.10 11.47
N GLU A 62 -28.62 -14.65 12.31
CA GLU A 62 -28.97 -15.76 13.20
C GLU A 62 -29.91 -15.20 14.26
N THR A 63 -31.21 -15.26 13.96
CA THR A 63 -32.26 -15.06 14.95
C THR A 63 -32.05 -16.13 16.04
N PRO A 64 -31.73 -15.76 17.30
CA PRO A 64 -31.69 -16.75 18.35
C PRO A 64 -33.14 -17.25 18.54
N ALA A 65 -33.33 -18.54 18.26
CA ALA A 65 -34.59 -19.23 18.41
C ALA A 65 -35.11 -19.02 19.85
N THR A 66 -36.34 -18.53 19.94
CA THR A 66 -37.16 -18.61 21.15
C THR A 66 -37.11 -20.04 21.69
N VAL A 67 -36.58 -20.22 22.89
CA VAL A 67 -36.78 -21.41 23.72
C VAL A 67 -37.83 -21.10 24.77
N GLU A 68 -38.79 -22.02 24.88
CA GLU A 68 -39.98 -22.08 25.74
C GLU A 68 -39.81 -21.56 27.18
#